data_AF-A0A383S0Q2-F1
#
_entry.id   AF-A0A383S0Q2-F1
#
_cell.length_a   1.000
_cell.length_b   1.000
_cell.length_c   1.000
_cell.angle_alpha   90.00
_cell.angle_beta   90.00
_cell.angle_gamma   90.00
#
_symmetry.space_group_name_H-M   'P 1'
#
loop_
_entity.id
_entity.type
_entity.pdbx_description
1 polymer ?
#
loop_
_entity_poly.entity_id
_entity_poly.type
_entity_poly.pdbx_seq_one_letter_code
_entity_poly.pdbx_strand_id
1 'polypeptide(L)' 'MPETLLSSRNLAFELYEVLDAEALTQRPRFAEHSRETFDAALTTARTIAEKYFAPHNRKGDENE' A
#
# COMPACT_ATOMS: atom_id res chain seq x y z
N MET A 1 -4.44 -19.67 -6.35
CA MET A 1 -4.50 -19.08 -5.00
C MET A 1 -5.25 -17.77 -5.13
N PRO A 2 -6.34 -17.51 -4.39
CA PRO A 2 -6.92 -16.16 -4.37
C PRO A 2 -5.83 -15.17 -3.95
N GLU A 3 -5.87 -13.96 -4.48
CA GLU A 3 -4.95 -12.89 -4.11
C GLU A 3 -5.23 -12.56 -2.63
N THR A 4 -4.46 -13.14 -1.69
CA THR A 4 -4.66 -12.96 -0.24
C THR A 4 -4.41 -11.51 0.21
N LEU A 5 -3.81 -10.72 -0.67
CA LEU A 5 -3.41 -9.34 -0.42
C LEU A 5 -4.11 -8.40 -1.39
N LEU A 6 -4.14 -7.12 -1.01
CA LEU A 6 -4.67 -6.05 -1.84
C LEU A 6 -4.05 -6.07 -3.25
N SER A 7 -4.91 -5.91 -4.25
CA SER A 7 -4.49 -5.80 -5.64
C SER A 7 -3.71 -4.50 -5.85
N SER A 8 -2.43 -4.61 -6.21
CA SER A 8 -1.58 -3.44 -6.47
C SER A 8 -2.13 -2.58 -7.62
N ARG A 9 -2.74 -3.23 -8.62
CA ARG A 9 -3.28 -2.52 -9.78
C ARG A 9 -4.51 -1.69 -9.39
N ASN A 10 -5.44 -2.27 -8.63
CA ASN A 10 -6.61 -1.53 -8.18
C ASN A 10 -6.21 -0.37 -7.26
N LEU A 11 -5.27 -0.59 -6.35
CA LEU A 11 -4.78 0.47 -5.46
C LEU A 11 -4.11 1.61 -6.25
N ALA A 12 -3.30 1.30 -7.27
CA ALA A 12 -2.70 2.32 -8.13
C ALA A 12 -3.76 3.10 -8.92
N PHE A 13 -4.80 2.42 -9.42
CA PHE A 13 -5.92 3.05 -10.10
C PHE A 13 -6.65 4.04 -9.16
N GLU A 14 -7.02 3.61 -7.97
CA GLU A 14 -7.69 4.47 -6.98
C GLU A 14 -6.83 5.69 -6.62
N LEU A 15 -5.54 5.48 -6.34
CA LEU A 15 -4.66 6.57 -5.90
C LEU A 15 -4.35 7.57 -7.01
N TYR A 16 -4.04 7.11 -8.22
CA TYR A 16 -3.48 7.98 -9.25
C TYR A 16 -4.48 8.38 -10.34
N GLU A 17 -5.46 7.53 -10.64
CA GLU A 17 -6.44 7.82 -11.68
C GLU A 17 -7.74 8.40 -11.11
N VAL A 18 -8.16 7.96 -9.91
CA VAL A 18 -9.39 8.46 -9.27
C VAL A 18 -9.11 9.65 -8.36
N LEU A 19 -8.10 9.55 -7.50
CA LEU A 19 -7.87 10.52 -6.42
C LEU A 19 -6.79 11.57 -6.73
N ASP A 20 -6.03 11.39 -7.80
CA ASP A 20 -4.90 12.27 -8.18
C ASP A 20 -3.95 12.53 -6.99
N ALA A 21 -3.52 11.46 -6.31
CA ALA A 21 -2.68 11.55 -5.12
C ALA A 21 -1.35 12.28 -5.38
N GLU A 22 -0.84 12.25 -6.62
CA GLU A 22 0.39 12.95 -7.01
C GLU A 22 0.25 14.47 -6.85
N ALA A 23 -0.95 15.05 -7.03
CA ALA A 23 -1.19 16.47 -6.80
C ALA A 23 -0.98 16.91 -5.34
N LEU A 24 -0.96 15.98 -4.37
CA LEU A 24 -0.63 16.31 -2.98
C LEU A 24 0.78 16.89 -2.84
N THR A 25 1.71 16.49 -3.70
CA THR A 25 3.10 16.98 -3.72
C THR A 25 3.21 18.48 -3.99
N GLN A 26 2.17 19.08 -4.57
CA GLN A 26 2.09 20.54 -4.78
C GLN A 26 1.84 21.32 -3.48
N ARG A 27 1.43 20.64 -2.40
CA ARG A 27 1.21 21.28 -1.10
C ARG A 27 2.56 21.39 -0.38
N PRO A 28 2.89 22.54 0.24
CA PRO A 28 4.17 22.73 0.94
C PRO A 28 4.51 21.63 1.97
N ARG A 29 3.50 21.08 2.63
CA ARG A 29 3.66 19.99 3.62
C ARG A 29 4.20 18.68 3.02
N PHE A 30 3.95 18.43 1.73
CA PHE A 30 4.30 17.18 1.05
C PHE A 30 5.26 17.39 -0.12
N ALA A 31 5.88 18.58 -0.21
CA ALA A 31 6.73 18.97 -1.32
C ALA A 31 8.02 18.14 -1.44
N GLU A 32 8.42 17.44 -0.37
CA GLU A 32 9.57 16.52 -0.37
C GLU A 32 9.23 15.13 -0.93
N HIS A 33 7.95 14.88 -1.25
CA HIS A 33 7.49 13.60 -1.78
C HIS A 33 7.23 13.65 -3.28
N SER A 34 7.26 12.47 -3.87
CA SER A 34 6.91 12.21 -5.26
C SER A 34 6.08 10.94 -5.35
N ARG A 35 5.50 10.69 -6.53
CA ARG A 35 4.87 9.40 -6.84
C ARG A 35 5.79 8.22 -6.54
N GLU A 36 7.08 8.33 -6.85
CA GLU A 36 8.07 7.29 -6.55
C GLU A 36 8.17 7.01 -5.04
N THR A 37 8.15 8.05 -4.20
CA THR A 37 8.19 7.86 -2.74
C THR A 37 6.92 7.21 -2.21
N PHE A 38 5.76 7.48 -2.81
CA PHE A 38 4.50 6.82 -2.47
C PHE A 38 4.53 5.34 -2.84
N ASP A 39 4.96 5.02 -4.07
CA ASP A 39 5.09 3.66 -4.56
C ASP A 39 6.09 2.84 -3.73
N ALA A 40 7.19 3.46 -3.29
CA ALA A 40 8.16 2.84 -2.40
C ALA A 40 7.56 2.51 -1.02
N ALA A 41 6.76 3.41 -0.46
CA ALA A 41 6.06 3.18 0.80
C ALA A 41 5.05 2.02 0.68
N LEU A 42 4.25 2.00 -0.40
CA LEU A 42 3.28 0.93 -0.66
C LEU A 42 3.96 -0.43 -0.87
N THR A 43 5.07 -0.46 -1.60
CA THR A 43 5.89 -1.67 -1.80
C THR A 43 6.45 -2.20 -0.49
N THR A 44 6.92 -1.30 0.38
CA THR A 44 7.40 -1.65 1.72
C THR A 44 6.28 -2.24 2.57
N ALA A 45 5.10 -1.61 2.59
CA ALA A 45 3.94 -2.10 3.30
C ALA A 45 3.52 -3.49 2.81
N ARG A 46 3.50 -3.71 1.50
CA ARG A 46 3.21 -5.03 0.91
C ARG A 46 4.22 -6.09 1.33
N THR A 47 5.51 -5.76 1.30
CA THR A 47 6.58 -6.68 1.74
C THR A 47 6.39 -7.09 3.21
N ILE A 48 6.03 -6.13 4.07
CA ILE A 48 5.74 -6.40 5.47
C ILE A 48 4.50 -7.29 5.61
N ALA A 49 3.42 -6.99 4.87
CA ALA A 49 2.21 -7.80 4.84
C ALA A 49 2.48 -9.25 4.44
N GLU A 50 3.26 -9.46 3.37
CA GLU A 50 3.63 -10.79 2.86
C GLU A 50 4.48 -11.58 3.86
N LYS A 51 5.47 -10.94 4.48
CA LYS A 51 6.45 -11.64 5.32
C LYS A 51 5.96 -11.88 6.74
N TYR A 52 5.24 -10.93 7.32
CA TYR A 52 4.97 -10.92 8.75
C TYR A 52 3.50 -11.04 9.12
N PHE A 53 2.57 -10.67 8.24
CA PHE A 53 1.14 -10.69 8.58
C PHE A 53 0.39 -11.85 7.93
N ALA A 54 0.50 -12.02 6.61
CA ALA A 54 -0.21 -13.06 5.87
C ALA A 54 0.01 -14.50 6.43
N PRO A 55 1.22 -14.91 6.84
CA PRO A 55 1.46 -16.25 7.38
C PRO A 55 0.85 -16.47 8.77
N HIS A 56 0.58 -15.39 9.51
CA HIS A 56 0.11 -15.45 10.89
C HIS A 56 -1.37 -15.15 11.03
N ASN A 57 -2.07 -14.79 9.95
CA ASN A 57 -3.49 -14.42 9.96
C ASN A 57 -4.35 -15.47 10.69
N ARG A 58 -4.32 -16.72 10.22
CA ARG A 58 -5.05 -17.84 10.84
C ARG A 58 -4.57 -18.16 12.26
N LYS A 59 -3.25 -18.10 12.51
CA LYS A 59 -2.68 -18.39 13.83
C LYS A 59 -3.10 -17.34 14.86
N GLY A 60 -3.26 -16.08 14.46
CA GLY A 60 -3.79 -15.00 15.29
C GLY A 60 -5.23 -15.26 15.69
N ASP A 61 -6.10 -15.57 14.72
CA ASP A 61 -7.53 -15.89 14.93
C ASP A 61 -7.74 -17.09 15.87
N GLU A 62 -6.92 -18.13 15.74
CA GLU A 62 -7.01 -19.34 16.59
C GLU A 62 -6.57 -19.11 18.05
N ASN A 63 -5.98 -17.96 18.41
CA ASN A 63 -5.47 -17.66 19.76
C ASN A 63 -6.04 -16.34 20.35
N GLU A 64 -7.21 -15.89 19.88
CA GLU A 64 -7.93 -14.72 20.40
C GLU A 64 -8.82 -15.02 21.61
#